data_AF-A0A9D9V7K3-F1
#
_entry.id   AF-A0A9D9V7K3-F1
#
_cell.length_a   1.000
_cell.length_b   1.000
_cell.length_c   1.000
_cell.angle_alpha   90.00
_cell.angle_beta   90.00
_cell.angle_gamma   90.00
#
_symmetry.space_group_name_H-M   'P 1'
#
loop_
_entity.id
_entity.type
_entity.pdbx_description
1 polymer ?
#
loop_
_entity_poly.entity_id
_entity_poly.type
_entity_poly.pdbx_seq_one_letter_code
_entity_poly.pdbx_strand_id
1 'polypeptide(L)'
;MAFYKKLATLFIASLTNLSMAHPQAHYQPSSIFPRGCEATGFVFYRDFLVLNEHGNQTFYLIQNHSDQTVEFEHIETKTDTFMSPKMEAKIAPSHWSAFASDVPQLYFRCYLQQDDKRVAVNCGNFLNVCQYPRVRFALSNQGSYWVSTDKAQAQVIKDATAKGIFLHW
;
A
#
# COMPACT_ATOMS: atom_id res chain seq x y z
N MET A 1 61.12 56.41 -39.76
CA MET A 1 60.54 57.10 -38.59
C MET A 1 59.05 56.79 -38.54
N ALA A 2 58.49 56.75 -37.33
CA ALA A 2 57.18 56.27 -36.89
C ALA A 2 55.97 56.63 -37.78
N PHE A 3 54.85 55.90 -37.63
CA PHE A 3 53.66 56.41 -36.91
C PHE A 3 52.50 55.39 -36.89
N TYR A 4 52.16 54.96 -35.66
CA TYR A 4 50.84 54.62 -35.10
C TYR A 4 49.86 53.69 -35.85
N LYS A 5 49.71 52.46 -35.33
CA LYS A 5 48.51 51.62 -35.51
C LYS A 5 47.40 52.10 -34.56
N LYS A 6 46.26 52.51 -35.12
CA LYS A 6 45.01 52.78 -34.38
C LYS A 6 44.26 51.47 -34.11
N LEU A 7 43.88 51.26 -32.86
CA LEU A 7 42.90 50.25 -32.42
C LEU A 7 41.52 50.58 -33.01
N ALA A 8 40.84 49.56 -33.52
CA ALA A 8 39.40 49.59 -33.76
C ALA A 8 38.76 48.48 -32.92
N THR A 9 38.04 48.90 -31.89
CA THR A 9 37.29 48.07 -30.95
C THR A 9 36.01 47.57 -31.64
N LEU A 10 35.87 46.25 -31.82
CA LEU A 10 34.62 45.63 -32.27
C LEU A 10 33.75 45.26 -31.07
N PHE A 11 32.55 45.86 -30.99
CA PHE A 11 31.50 45.44 -30.06
C PHE A 11 30.75 44.24 -30.66
N ILE A 12 30.78 43.10 -29.98
CA ILE A 12 29.98 41.91 -30.32
C ILE A 12 28.69 41.98 -29.49
N ALA A 13 27.55 42.21 -30.14
CA ALA A 13 26.23 42.08 -29.51
C ALA A 13 25.83 40.60 -29.50
N SER A 14 25.82 40.00 -28.31
CA SER A 14 25.33 38.64 -28.06
C SER A 14 23.80 38.66 -27.92
N LEU A 15 23.09 38.01 -28.86
CA LEU A 15 21.66 37.75 -28.77
C LEU A 15 21.43 36.57 -27.81
N THR A 16 21.00 36.85 -26.58
CA THR A 16 20.57 35.84 -25.62
C THR A 16 19.16 35.36 -25.97
N ASN A 17 19.02 34.09 -26.37
CA ASN A 17 17.73 33.42 -26.55
C ASN A 17 17.02 33.30 -25.19
N LEU A 18 15.88 33.97 -25.02
CA LEU A 18 14.94 33.67 -23.93
C LEU A 18 14.22 32.35 -24.27
N SER A 19 14.62 31.26 -23.62
CA SER A 19 13.88 30.01 -23.65
C SER A 19 12.69 30.12 -22.68
N MET A 20 11.47 30.10 -23.21
CA MET A 20 10.25 30.04 -22.39
C MET A 20 10.15 28.65 -21.74
N ALA A 21 10.39 28.59 -20.44
CA ALA A 21 10.14 27.40 -19.64
C ALA A 21 8.63 27.09 -19.64
N HIS A 22 8.24 26.06 -20.38
CA HIS A 22 6.89 25.49 -20.31
C HIS A 22 6.77 24.71 -18.99
N PRO A 23 5.72 24.93 -18.18
CA PRO A 23 5.45 24.09 -17.03
C PRO A 23 5.14 22.67 -17.49
N GLN A 24 6.03 21.73 -17.17
CA GLN A 24 5.78 20.31 -17.40
C GLN A 24 4.76 19.83 -16.38
N ALA A 25 3.58 19.43 -16.85
CA ALA A 25 2.62 18.72 -16.01
C ALA A 25 3.26 17.40 -15.55
N HIS A 26 3.57 17.31 -14.26
CA HIS A 26 4.06 16.09 -13.65
C HIS A 26 2.95 15.03 -13.68
N TYR A 27 3.04 14.08 -14.62
CA TYR A 27 2.25 12.86 -14.60
C TYR A 27 2.69 12.04 -13.38
N GLN A 28 1.95 12.18 -12.27
CA GLN A 28 2.05 11.24 -11.16
C GLN A 28 1.32 9.97 -11.60
N PRO A 29 1.98 8.79 -11.63
CA PRO A 29 1.28 7.56 -11.92
C PRO A 29 0.11 7.42 -10.95
N SER A 30 -1.06 7.08 -11.48
CA SER A 30 -2.24 6.81 -10.64
C SER A 30 -1.86 5.78 -9.60
N SER A 31 -1.98 6.13 -8.32
CA SER A 31 -1.76 5.19 -7.21
C SER A 31 -2.51 3.89 -7.49
N ILE A 32 -1.84 2.74 -7.27
CA ILE A 32 -2.46 1.41 -7.35
C ILE A 32 -3.59 1.24 -6.32
N PHE A 33 -3.58 2.09 -5.29
CA PHE A 33 -4.56 2.07 -4.23
C PHE A 33 -5.84 2.79 -4.65
N PRO A 34 -7.01 2.32 -4.21
CA PRO A 34 -8.24 3.06 -4.42
C PRO A 34 -8.16 4.42 -3.75
N ARG A 35 -9.01 5.34 -4.21
CA ARG A 35 -9.11 6.69 -3.66
C ARG A 35 -9.34 6.67 -2.15
N GLY A 36 -8.51 7.40 -1.41
CA GLY A 36 -8.59 7.52 0.04
C GLY A 36 -7.93 6.40 0.83
N CYS A 37 -7.35 5.40 0.16
CA CYS A 37 -6.53 4.38 0.78
C CYS A 37 -5.06 4.79 0.73
N GLU A 38 -4.37 4.76 1.87
CA GLU A 38 -3.02 5.28 2.06
C GLU A 38 -2.09 4.16 2.52
N ALA A 39 -0.83 4.15 2.06
CA ALA A 39 0.16 3.15 2.47
C ALA A 39 0.69 3.42 3.90
N THR A 40 -0.19 3.32 4.90
CA THR A 40 0.08 3.67 6.30
C THR A 40 -0.55 2.66 7.26
N GLY A 41 -0.11 2.68 8.52
CA GLY A 41 -0.67 1.85 9.61
C GLY A 41 -0.35 0.36 9.56
N PHE A 42 0.62 -0.03 8.73
CA PHE A 42 1.18 -1.37 8.70
C PHE A 42 2.71 -1.29 8.60
N VAL A 43 3.38 -2.39 8.96
CA VAL A 43 4.82 -2.57 8.81
C VAL A 43 5.10 -3.97 8.27
N PHE A 44 6.02 -4.08 7.32
CA PHE A 44 6.64 -5.35 6.98
C PHE A 44 7.88 -5.56 7.85
N TYR A 45 7.93 -6.68 8.58
CA TYR A 45 9.04 -7.04 9.43
C TYR A 45 9.38 -8.51 9.26
N ARG A 46 10.54 -8.81 8.65
CA ARG A 46 10.97 -10.17 8.28
C ARG A 46 9.93 -10.86 7.38
N ASP A 47 9.31 -11.93 7.86
CA ASP A 47 8.28 -12.74 7.23
C ASP A 47 6.85 -12.31 7.64
N PHE A 48 6.73 -11.19 8.37
CA PHE A 48 5.46 -10.70 8.89
C PHE A 48 4.97 -9.44 8.20
N LEU A 49 3.65 -9.38 8.01
CA LEU A 49 2.85 -8.17 7.90
C LEU A 49 2.26 -7.88 9.28
N VAL A 50 2.62 -6.73 9.86
CA VAL A 50 2.09 -6.27 11.14
C VAL A 50 1.09 -5.15 10.87
N LEU A 51 -0.15 -5.34 11.31
CA LEU A 51 -1.22 -4.36 11.16
C LEU A 51 -1.52 -3.67 12.47
N ASN A 52 -2.07 -2.45 12.37
CA ASN A 52 -2.72 -1.73 13.46
C ASN A 52 -1.80 -1.48 14.66
N GLU A 53 -0.98 -0.44 14.59
CA GLU A 53 -0.02 -0.11 15.66
C GLU A 53 -0.68 0.13 17.02
N HIS A 54 -1.85 0.78 17.03
CA HIS A 54 -2.47 1.32 18.25
C HIS A 54 -3.71 0.56 18.74
N GLY A 55 -4.25 -0.38 17.96
CA GLY A 55 -5.47 -1.10 18.31
C GLY A 55 -6.76 -0.30 18.12
N ASN A 56 -6.72 0.78 17.35
CA ASN A 56 -7.94 1.46 16.93
C ASN A 56 -8.70 0.58 15.93
N GLN A 57 -10.02 0.74 15.83
CA GLN A 57 -10.77 0.11 14.73
C GLN A 57 -10.27 0.66 13.38
N THR A 58 -9.63 -0.19 12.59
CA THR A 58 -8.96 0.13 11.33
C THR A 58 -9.44 -0.79 10.22
N PHE A 59 -9.24 -0.35 8.97
CA PHE A 59 -9.63 -1.08 7.77
C PHE A 59 -8.49 -1.03 6.76
N TYR A 60 -8.05 -2.21 6.30
CA TYR A 60 -6.98 -2.39 5.34
C TYR A 60 -7.50 -3.04 4.07
N LEU A 61 -6.92 -2.64 2.94
CA LEU A 61 -6.91 -3.43 1.73
C LEU A 61 -5.52 -4.02 1.52
N ILE A 62 -5.50 -5.29 1.14
CA ILE A 62 -4.29 -6.08 0.92
C ILE A 62 -4.41 -6.66 -0.48
N GLN A 63 -3.50 -6.26 -1.36
CA GLN A 63 -3.38 -6.81 -2.71
C GLN A 63 -2.22 -7.78 -2.76
N ASN A 64 -2.41 -8.89 -3.45
CA ASN A 64 -1.30 -9.69 -3.96
C ASN A 64 -0.84 -9.15 -5.32
N HIS A 65 0.37 -8.59 -5.40
CA HIS A 65 0.92 -8.06 -6.65
C HIS A 65 1.84 -9.06 -7.37
N SER A 66 2.00 -10.26 -6.83
CA SER A 66 2.79 -11.33 -7.44
C SER A 66 1.96 -12.17 -8.42
N ASP A 67 2.63 -13.10 -9.08
CA ASP A 67 2.07 -14.11 -9.97
C ASP A 67 1.73 -15.44 -9.27
N GLN A 68 1.94 -15.53 -7.95
CA GLN A 68 1.66 -16.72 -7.15
C GLN A 68 0.57 -16.44 -6.11
N THR A 69 -0.19 -17.45 -5.70
CA THR A 69 -1.14 -17.31 -4.59
C THR A 69 -0.39 -17.15 -3.27
N VAL A 70 -0.70 -16.08 -2.53
CA VAL A 70 -0.13 -15.82 -1.20
C VAL A 70 -1.12 -16.29 -0.13
N GLU A 71 -0.65 -17.11 0.81
CA GLU A 71 -1.41 -17.54 1.99
C GLU A 71 -1.03 -16.71 3.21
N PHE A 72 -2.00 -16.44 4.08
CA PHE A 72 -1.88 -15.65 5.29
C PHE A 72 -2.28 -16.50 6.49
N GLU A 73 -1.54 -16.36 7.58
CA GLU A 73 -1.91 -16.94 8.87
C GLU A 73 -1.61 -15.94 9.97
N HIS A 74 -2.62 -15.66 10.80
CA HIS A 74 -2.42 -14.89 12.02
C HIS A 74 -1.57 -15.69 13.00
N ILE A 75 -0.50 -15.07 13.49
CA ILE A 75 0.37 -15.64 14.51
C ILE A 75 0.05 -14.97 15.84
N GLU A 76 -0.43 -15.76 16.80
CA GLU A 76 -0.63 -15.30 18.17
C GLU A 76 0.72 -15.09 18.85
N THR A 77 0.98 -13.86 19.28
CA THR A 77 2.22 -13.49 19.95
C THR A 77 2.09 -13.41 21.47
N LYS A 78 0.85 -13.40 22.00
CA LYS A 78 0.60 -13.31 23.44
C LYS A 78 0.56 -14.69 24.07
N THR A 79 1.33 -14.88 25.14
CA THR A 79 1.51 -16.17 25.83
C THR A 79 0.33 -16.59 26.70
N ASP A 80 -0.57 -15.67 27.03
CA ASP A 80 -1.75 -15.88 27.88
C ASP A 80 -3.05 -16.13 27.07
N THR A 81 -2.97 -16.10 25.74
CA THR A 81 -4.16 -16.25 24.89
C THR A 81 -4.46 -17.73 24.67
N PHE A 82 -5.46 -18.22 25.41
CA PHE A 82 -5.84 -19.63 25.41
C PHE A 82 -6.65 -20.06 24.17
N MET A 83 -7.39 -19.15 23.54
CA MET A 83 -8.26 -19.42 22.38
C MET A 83 -8.34 -18.20 21.45
N SER A 84 -7.46 -18.14 20.44
CA SER A 84 -7.58 -17.17 19.34
C SER A 84 -8.27 -17.81 18.13
N PRO A 85 -9.27 -17.14 17.52
CA PRO A 85 -9.82 -17.59 16.25
C PRO A 85 -8.70 -17.69 15.20
N LYS A 86 -8.68 -18.80 14.47
CA LYS A 86 -7.79 -18.92 13.31
C LYS A 86 -8.21 -17.92 12.26
N MET A 87 -7.36 -16.93 12.01
CA MET A 87 -7.53 -15.97 10.94
C MET A 87 -6.55 -16.30 9.83
N GLU A 88 -7.06 -16.92 8.78
CA GLU A 88 -6.30 -17.35 7.62
C GLU A 88 -6.97 -16.83 6.35
N ALA A 89 -6.19 -16.55 5.31
CA ALA A 89 -6.70 -16.19 3.99
C ALA A 89 -5.74 -16.67 2.90
N LYS A 90 -6.26 -16.80 1.67
CA LYS A 90 -5.46 -16.98 0.47
C LYS A 90 -5.85 -15.88 -0.51
N ILE A 91 -4.88 -15.30 -1.21
CA ILE A 91 -5.12 -14.24 -2.18
C ILE A 91 -4.44 -14.64 -3.48
N ALA A 92 -5.22 -14.84 -4.53
CA ALA A 92 -4.74 -15.16 -5.86
C ALA A 92 -3.96 -13.98 -6.48
N PRO A 93 -3.18 -14.22 -7.55
CA PRO A 93 -2.47 -13.17 -8.25
C PRO A 93 -3.37 -11.99 -8.63
N SER A 94 -2.89 -10.76 -8.40
CA SER A 94 -3.61 -9.50 -8.67
C SER A 94 -4.93 -9.29 -7.91
N HIS A 95 -5.33 -10.22 -7.04
CA HIS A 95 -6.54 -10.10 -6.23
C HIS A 95 -6.29 -9.29 -4.96
N TRP A 96 -7.41 -8.87 -4.36
CA TRP A 96 -7.48 -8.05 -3.17
C TRP A 96 -8.27 -8.78 -2.08
N SER A 97 -7.94 -8.44 -0.84
CA SER A 97 -8.71 -8.76 0.35
C SER A 97 -8.85 -7.52 1.22
N ALA A 98 -9.91 -7.49 2.03
CA ALA A 98 -10.17 -6.47 3.02
C ALA A 98 -10.12 -7.07 4.43
N PHE A 99 -9.43 -6.40 5.33
CA PHE A 99 -9.29 -6.81 6.72
C PHE A 99 -9.65 -5.65 7.66
N ALA A 100 -10.48 -5.94 8.65
CA ALA A 100 -10.79 -5.02 9.75
C ALA A 100 -10.01 -5.47 10.98
N SER A 101 -9.51 -4.52 11.78
CA SER A 101 -8.79 -4.81 13.02
C SER A 101 -9.10 -3.80 14.11
N ASP A 102 -9.28 -4.27 15.32
CA ASP A 102 -9.39 -3.51 16.58
C ASP A 102 -8.37 -3.96 17.64
N VAL A 103 -7.40 -4.77 17.23
CA VAL A 103 -6.34 -5.30 18.10
C VAL A 103 -5.01 -4.68 17.70
N PRO A 104 -4.18 -4.23 18.66
CA PRO A 104 -2.88 -3.68 18.35
C PRO A 104 -1.90 -4.79 17.94
N GLN A 105 -1.02 -4.46 16.99
CA GLN A 105 0.08 -5.27 16.50
C GLN A 105 -0.37 -6.68 16.08
N LEU A 106 -1.26 -6.75 15.09
CA LEU A 106 -1.73 -8.03 14.58
C LEU A 106 -0.73 -8.59 13.56
N TYR A 107 -0.11 -9.73 13.89
CA TYR A 107 0.95 -10.34 13.07
C TYR A 107 0.37 -11.37 12.11
N PHE A 108 0.56 -11.15 10.81
CA PHE A 108 0.31 -12.15 9.78
C PHE A 108 1.62 -12.63 9.19
N ARG A 109 1.81 -13.95 9.14
CA ARG A 109 2.89 -14.58 8.38
C ARG A 109 2.41 -14.93 6.98
N CYS A 110 3.24 -14.68 5.97
CA CYS A 110 2.95 -15.01 4.58
C CYS A 110 3.60 -16.32 4.17
N TYR A 111 2.91 -17.09 3.32
CA TYR A 111 3.42 -18.32 2.74
C TYR A 111 3.12 -18.42 1.25
N LEU A 112 3.95 -19.18 0.55
CA LEU A 112 3.71 -19.64 -0.81
C LEU A 112 3.68 -21.16 -0.86
N GLN A 113 3.04 -21.70 -1.89
CA GLN A 113 3.17 -23.11 -2.26
C GLN A 113 4.34 -23.26 -3.23
N GLN A 114 5.35 -24.03 -2.84
CA GLN A 114 6.53 -24.37 -3.64
C GLN A 114 6.78 -25.88 -3.51
N ASP A 115 6.79 -26.62 -4.63
CA ASP A 115 7.02 -28.07 -4.66
C ASP A 115 6.15 -28.85 -3.64
N ASP A 116 4.84 -28.56 -3.63
CA ASP A 116 3.84 -29.10 -2.68
C ASP A 116 4.12 -28.83 -1.19
N LYS A 117 5.00 -27.87 -0.90
CA LYS A 117 5.32 -27.42 0.46
C LYS A 117 4.90 -25.97 0.67
N ARG A 118 4.37 -25.72 1.86
CA ARG A 118 4.07 -24.38 2.36
C ARG A 118 5.35 -23.76 2.93
N VAL A 119 5.87 -22.74 2.25
CA VAL A 119 7.13 -22.07 2.61
C VAL A 119 6.85 -20.64 3.07
N ALA A 120 7.39 -20.26 4.22
CA ALA A 120 7.25 -18.89 4.74
C ALA A 120 8.07 -17.91 3.90
N VAL A 121 7.51 -16.73 3.61
CA VAL A 121 8.13 -15.71 2.76
C VAL A 121 8.00 -14.31 3.35
N ASN A 122 8.86 -13.39 2.89
CA ASN A 122 8.73 -11.98 3.24
C ASN A 122 7.51 -11.36 2.55
N CYS A 123 6.48 -11.05 3.34
CA CYS A 123 5.23 -10.45 2.88
C CYS A 123 5.43 -9.21 1.98
N GLY A 124 6.42 -8.36 2.27
CA GLY A 124 6.65 -7.11 1.54
C GLY A 124 7.05 -7.30 0.08
N ASN A 125 7.53 -8.49 -0.29
CA ASN A 125 7.90 -8.82 -1.67
C ASN A 125 6.71 -9.24 -2.55
N PHE A 126 5.53 -9.46 -1.95
CA PHE A 126 4.37 -10.01 -2.67
C PHE A 126 3.11 -9.18 -2.49
N LEU A 127 3.08 -8.27 -1.50
CA LEU A 127 1.86 -7.56 -1.10
C LEU A 127 1.98 -6.05 -1.25
N ASN A 128 0.89 -5.43 -1.73
CA ASN A 128 0.63 -4.02 -1.51
C ASN A 128 -0.44 -3.89 -0.43
N VAL A 129 -0.22 -3.03 0.56
CA VAL A 129 -1.17 -2.81 1.66
C VAL A 129 -1.48 -1.32 1.75
N CYS A 130 -2.73 -0.99 2.02
CA CYS A 130 -3.14 0.36 2.34
C CYS A 130 -4.26 0.36 3.39
N GLN A 131 -4.34 1.44 4.17
CA GLN A 131 -5.36 1.68 5.16
C GLN A 131 -6.30 2.80 4.70
N TYR A 132 -7.58 2.72 5.05
CA TYR A 132 -8.48 3.87 5.00
C TYR A 132 -8.47 4.61 6.35
N PRO A 133 -7.74 5.72 6.50
CA PRO A 133 -7.59 6.39 7.80
C PRO A 133 -8.89 7.02 8.33
N ARG A 134 -9.86 7.29 7.45
CA ARG A 134 -11.13 7.96 7.77
C ARG A 134 -12.34 7.03 7.69
N VAL A 135 -12.10 5.72 7.72
CA VAL A 135 -13.16 4.71 7.68
C VAL A 135 -14.13 4.87 8.87
N ARG A 136 -15.41 4.61 8.62
CA ARG A 136 -16.43 4.52 9.69
C ARG A 136 -17.06 3.13 9.68
N PHE A 137 -17.23 2.57 10.86
CA PHE A 137 -17.86 1.27 11.05
C PHE A 137 -19.23 1.45 11.68
N ALA A 138 -20.23 0.73 11.18
CA ALA A 138 -21.45 0.51 11.97
C ALA A 138 -21.10 -0.26 13.25
N LEU A 139 -21.82 0.00 14.35
CA LEU A 139 -21.53 -0.60 15.67
C LEU A 139 -21.47 -2.13 15.64
N SER A 140 -22.27 -2.77 14.80
CA SER A 140 -22.32 -4.24 14.64
C SER A 140 -21.10 -4.84 13.93
N ASN A 141 -20.19 -4.02 13.40
CA ASN A 141 -19.07 -4.45 12.57
C ASN A 141 -17.70 -4.12 13.17
N GLN A 142 -17.65 -3.88 14.48
CA GLN A 142 -16.40 -3.78 15.22
C GLN A 142 -15.76 -5.16 15.37
N GLY A 143 -14.43 -5.20 15.48
CA GLY A 143 -13.68 -6.43 15.64
C GLY A 143 -12.54 -6.59 14.63
N SER A 144 -11.83 -7.70 14.81
CA SER A 144 -10.76 -8.17 13.92
C SER A 144 -11.23 -9.36 13.08
N TYR A 145 -11.38 -9.15 11.77
CA TYR A 145 -11.92 -10.18 10.86
C TYR A 145 -11.67 -9.85 9.38
N TRP A 146 -11.70 -10.89 8.55
CA TRP A 146 -11.72 -10.75 7.09
C TRP A 146 -13.08 -10.23 6.62
N VAL A 147 -13.09 -9.03 6.06
CA VAL A 147 -14.29 -8.38 5.53
C VAL A 147 -14.64 -8.96 4.16
N SER A 148 -13.65 -9.17 3.30
CA SER A 148 -13.78 -9.83 2.00
C SER A 148 -12.44 -10.41 1.60
N THR A 149 -12.42 -11.56 0.94
CA THR A 149 -11.18 -12.26 0.59
C THR A 149 -11.17 -12.66 -0.87
N ASP A 150 -10.01 -12.50 -1.51
CA ASP A 150 -9.67 -13.04 -2.83
C ASP A 150 -10.60 -12.60 -3.98
N LYS A 151 -10.76 -11.29 -4.16
CA LYS A 151 -11.61 -10.73 -5.22
C LYS A 151 -10.94 -9.58 -5.95
N ALA A 152 -11.52 -9.20 -7.08
CA ALA A 152 -11.16 -7.94 -7.74
C ALA A 152 -11.40 -6.74 -6.80
N GLN A 153 -10.56 -5.70 -6.93
CA GLN A 153 -10.55 -4.52 -6.05
C GLN A 153 -11.94 -3.91 -5.85
N ALA A 154 -12.69 -3.69 -6.94
CA ALA A 154 -14.02 -3.10 -6.89
C ALA A 154 -15.03 -3.96 -6.11
N GLN A 155 -14.91 -5.29 -6.17
CA GLN A 155 -15.80 -6.19 -5.45
C GLN A 155 -15.48 -6.21 -3.96
N VAL A 156 -14.21 -6.15 -3.57
CA VAL A 156 -13.80 -6.04 -2.16
C VAL A 156 -14.35 -4.75 -1.52
N ILE A 157 -14.27 -3.64 -2.24
CA ILE A 157 -14.85 -2.35 -1.81
C ILE A 157 -16.37 -2.47 -1.67
N LYS A 158 -17.04 -3.06 -2.66
CA LYS A 158 -18.50 -3.28 -2.63
C LYS A 158 -18.90 -4.11 -1.41
N ASP A 159 -18.20 -5.22 -1.15
CA ASP A 159 -18.50 -6.08 0.01
C ASP A 159 -18.32 -5.34 1.34
N ALA A 160 -17.27 -4.54 1.47
CA ALA A 160 -17.04 -3.73 2.67
C ALA A 160 -18.18 -2.73 2.92
N THR A 161 -18.60 -2.00 1.88
CA THR A 161 -19.72 -1.06 1.99
C THR A 161 -21.05 -1.75 2.28
N ALA A 162 -21.30 -2.93 1.69
CA ALA A 162 -22.49 -3.73 1.95
C ALA A 162 -22.54 -4.24 3.40
N LYS A 163 -21.38 -4.42 4.04
CA LYS A 163 -21.25 -4.73 5.46
C LYS A 163 -21.31 -3.49 6.36
N GLY A 164 -21.61 -2.29 5.85
CA GLY A 164 -21.70 -1.08 6.68
C GLY A 164 -20.34 -0.53 7.15
N ILE A 165 -19.30 -0.79 6.36
CA ILE A 165 -17.98 -0.16 6.52
C ILE A 165 -17.88 0.95 5.47
N PHE A 166 -17.99 2.20 5.93
CA PHE A 166 -18.02 3.38 5.08
C PHE A 166 -16.60 3.87 4.84
N LEU A 167 -16.12 3.65 3.62
CA LEU A 167 -14.80 4.07 3.15
C LEU A 167 -14.88 5.55 2.74
N HIS A 168 -14.61 6.47 3.68
CA HIS A 168 -14.56 7.90 3.36
C HIS A 168 -13.20 8.28 2.73
N TRP A 169 -13.22 9.21 1.79
CA TRP A 169 -12.03 9.76 1.12
C TRP A 169 -12.08 11.29 1.06
#